data_AF-A0A365P5C2-F1
#
_entry.id   AF-A0A365P5C2-F1
#
_cell.length_a   1.000
_cell.length_b   1.000
_cell.length_c   1.000
_cell.angle_alpha   90.00
_cell.angle_beta   90.00
_cell.angle_gamma   90.00
#
_symmetry.space_group_name_H-M   'P 1'
#
loop_
_entity.id
_entity.type
_entity.pdbx_description
1 polymer ?
#
loop_
_entity_poly.entity_id
_entity_poly.type
_entity_poly.pdbx_seq_one_letter_code
_entity_poly.pdbx_strand_id
1 'polypeptide(L)'
;MFENLNNSKKVKVTTYVCLAFISLFILATFAQYYSMKLKLQNPLIPEELKEMVVNPYLKKGIVMLVTTLGVLILQSFKKHFFALLVALGIIIFFLLSKHYIGGWHTEIS
;
A
#
# COMPACT_ATOMS: atom_id res chain seq x y z
N MET A 1 -16.30 -26.42 -3.85
CA MET A 1 -16.13 -25.73 -2.55
C MET A 1 -15.88 -24.22 -2.71
N PHE A 2 -14.94 -23.78 -3.55
CA PHE A 2 -14.64 -22.35 -3.75
C PHE A 2 -15.71 -21.53 -4.49
N GLU A 3 -16.59 -22.16 -5.29
CA GLU A 3 -17.69 -21.47 -5.97
C GLU A 3 -18.71 -20.83 -5.00
N ASN A 4 -19.06 -21.54 -3.92
CA ASN A 4 -19.93 -20.99 -2.88
C ASN A 4 -19.27 -19.82 -2.14
N LEU A 5 -17.95 -19.85 -1.95
CA LEU A 5 -17.21 -18.75 -1.31
C LEU A 5 -17.13 -17.51 -2.21
N ASN A 6 -16.91 -17.68 -3.52
CA ASN A 6 -16.90 -16.55 -4.46
C ASN A 6 -18.24 -15.81 -4.54
N ASN A 7 -19.36 -16.52 -4.39
CA ASN A 7 -20.69 -15.90 -4.42
C ASN A 7 -21.15 -15.35 -3.05
N SER A 8 -20.39 -15.57 -1.99
CA SER A 8 -20.75 -15.12 -0.65
C SER A 8 -20.77 -13.60 -0.55
N LYS A 9 -21.92 -13.04 -0.13
CA LYS A 9 -22.07 -11.61 0.15
C LYS A 9 -21.08 -11.13 1.21
N LYS A 10 -20.77 -11.98 2.21
CA LYS A 10 -19.79 -11.66 3.26
C LYS A 10 -18.39 -11.44 2.67
N VAL A 11 -17.92 -12.35 1.81
CA VAL A 11 -16.59 -12.24 1.16
C VAL A 11 -16.48 -10.96 0.34
N LYS A 12 -17.53 -10.60 -0.41
CA LYS A 12 -17.56 -9.35 -1.19
C LYS A 12 -17.43 -8.12 -0.27
N VAL A 13 -18.24 -8.06 0.78
CA VAL A 13 -18.22 -6.94 1.74
C VAL A 13 -16.85 -6.83 2.42
N THR A 14 -16.29 -7.94 2.91
CA THR A 14 -14.96 -7.94 3.54
C THR A 14 -13.88 -7.48 2.56
N THR A 15 -13.95 -7.90 1.29
CA THR A 15 -12.99 -7.47 0.25
C THR A 15 -13.06 -5.95 0.05
N TYR A 16 -14.26 -5.35 0.01
CA TYR A 16 -14.41 -3.90 -0.09
C TYR A 16 -13.87 -3.17 1.14
N VAL A 17 -14.07 -3.71 2.35
CA VAL A 17 -13.48 -3.15 3.57
C VAL A 17 -11.95 -3.20 3.50
N CYS A 18 -11.36 -4.32 3.04
CA CYS A 18 -9.92 -4.41 2.82
C CYS A 18 -9.42 -3.39 1.79
N LEU A 19 -10.13 -3.23 0.67
CA LEU A 19 -9.78 -2.24 -0.36
C LEU A 19 -9.86 -0.80 0.15
N ALA A 20 -10.85 -0.47 0.98
CA ALA A 20 -10.93 0.84 1.62
C ALA A 20 -9.72 1.08 2.55
N PHE A 21 -9.33 0.07 3.32
CA PHE A 21 -8.17 0.14 4.20
C PHE A 21 -6.85 0.29 3.42
N ILE A 22 -6.68 -0.47 2.33
CA ILE A 22 -5.53 -0.33 1.42
C ILE A 22 -5.48 1.07 0.80
N SER A 23 -6.63 1.64 0.44
CA SER A 23 -6.71 3.00 -0.10
C SER A 23 -6.21 4.05 0.90
N LEU A 24 -6.53 3.90 2.19
CA LEU A 24 -5.99 4.75 3.25
C LEU A 24 -4.46 4.63 3.36
N PHE A 25 -3.91 3.42 3.24
CA PHE A 25 -2.46 3.21 3.26
C PHE A 25 -1.73 3.80 2.06
N ILE A 26 -2.34 3.73 0.87
CA ILE A 26 -1.82 4.38 -0.33
C ILE A 26 -1.75 5.90 -0.10
N LEU A 27 -2.85 6.50 0.37
CA LEU A 27 -2.90 7.93 0.68
C LEU A 27 -1.85 8.32 1.72
N ALA A 28 -1.72 7.56 2.80
CA ALA A 28 -0.72 7.81 3.83
C ALA A 28 0.72 7.76 3.28
N THR A 29 1.02 6.77 2.43
CA THR A 29 2.35 6.61 1.83
C THR A 29 2.69 7.78 0.90
N PHE A 30 1.74 8.23 0.07
CA PHE A 30 1.96 9.38 -0.79
C PHE A 30 2.03 10.69 0.02
N ALA A 31 1.23 10.84 1.07
CA ALA A 31 1.34 11.99 1.97
C ALA A 31 2.74 12.08 2.61
N GLN A 32 3.31 10.95 3.05
CA GLN A 32 4.68 10.89 3.55
C GLN A 32 5.71 11.25 2.47
N TYR A 33 5.58 10.68 1.26
CA TYR A 33 6.45 11.00 0.13
C TYR A 33 6.47 12.52 -0.15
N TYR A 34 5.30 13.17 -0.25
CA TYR A 34 5.22 14.60 -0.51
C TYR A 34 5.71 15.44 0.67
N SER A 35 5.40 15.04 1.91
CA SER A 35 5.91 15.72 3.12
C SER A 35 7.43 15.69 3.18
N MET A 36 8.04 14.54 2.90
CA MET A 36 9.50 14.38 2.90
C MET A 36 10.14 15.18 1.76
N LYS A 37 9.54 15.13 0.57
CA LYS A 37 9.99 15.93 -0.59
C LYS A 37 9.94 17.44 -0.30
N LEU A 38 8.90 17.93 0.38
CA LEU A 38 8.77 19.33 0.80
C LEU A 38 9.83 19.72 1.83
N LYS A 39 10.08 18.86 2.83
CA LYS A 39 11.11 19.11 3.87
C LYS A 39 12.53 19.12 3.31
N LEU A 40 12.78 18.35 2.24
CA LEU A 40 14.07 18.22 1.58
C LEU A 40 14.29 19.29 0.49
N GLN A 41 13.48 20.34 0.41
CA GLN A 41 13.67 21.43 -0.56
C GLN A 41 14.90 22.31 -0.31
N ASN A 42 15.65 22.09 0.78
CA ASN A 42 16.86 22.85 1.04
C ASN A 42 17.90 22.64 -0.10
N PRO A 43 18.36 23.72 -0.75
CA PRO A 43 19.32 23.63 -1.86
C PRO A 43 20.70 23.13 -1.42
N LEU A 44 21.00 23.13 -0.11
CA LEU A 44 22.26 22.61 0.44
C LEU A 44 22.31 21.08 0.50
N ILE A 45 21.19 20.39 0.33
CA ILE A 45 21.14 18.93 0.38
C ILE A 45 21.40 18.41 -1.05
N PRO A 46 22.38 17.51 -1.25
CA PRO A 46 22.61 16.89 -2.56
C PRO A 46 21.35 16.16 -3.05
N GLU A 47 21.01 16.32 -4.33
CA GLU A 47 19.83 15.68 -4.94
C GLU A 47 19.86 14.15 -4.80
N GLU A 48 21.04 13.53 -4.88
CA GLU A 48 21.23 12.09 -4.69
C GLU A 48 20.74 11.61 -3.31
N LEU A 49 21.00 12.39 -2.26
CA LEU A 49 20.53 12.12 -0.90
C LEU A 49 19.01 12.31 -0.77
N LYS A 50 18.45 13.30 -1.47
CA LYS A 50 16.99 13.51 -1.50
C LYS A 50 16.30 12.33 -2.15
N GLU A 51 16.79 11.89 -3.30
CA GLU A 51 16.24 10.73 -4.00
C GLU A 51 16.39 9.47 -3.15
N MET A 52 17.55 9.21 -2.55
CA MET A 52 17.76 8.01 -1.73
C MET A 52 16.75 7.90 -0.57
N VAL A 53 16.39 9.02 0.05
CA VAL A 53 15.43 9.06 1.16
C VAL A 53 13.97 8.99 0.70
N VAL A 54 13.64 9.62 -0.44
CA VAL A 54 12.26 9.79 -0.91
C VAL A 54 11.78 8.63 -1.81
N ASN A 55 12.68 8.07 -2.62
CA ASN A 55 12.40 7.02 -3.60
C ASN A 55 11.81 5.71 -2.99
N PRO A 56 12.20 5.26 -1.77
CA PRO A 56 11.55 4.12 -1.12
C PRO A 56 10.05 4.29 -0.92
N TYR A 57 9.58 5.50 -0.58
CA TYR A 57 8.15 5.79 -0.39
C TYR A 57 7.41 5.76 -1.73
N LEU A 58 8.00 6.32 -2.77
CA LEU A 58 7.43 6.31 -4.12
C LEU A 58 7.28 4.88 -4.64
N LYS A 59 8.34 4.07 -4.54
CA LYS A 59 8.32 2.67 -4.97
C LYS A 59 7.28 1.86 -4.22
N LYS A 60 7.18 2.02 -2.89
CA LYS A 60 6.15 1.36 -2.08
C LYS A 60 4.73 1.77 -2.51
N GLY A 61 4.50 3.07 -2.72
CA GLY A 61 3.21 3.59 -3.19
C GLY A 61 2.79 3.01 -4.54
N ILE A 62 3.72 2.94 -5.51
CA ILE A 62 3.47 2.36 -6.83
C ILE A 62 3.16 0.86 -6.73
N VAL A 63 3.92 0.11 -5.95
CA VAL A 63 3.67 -1.34 -5.75
C VAL A 63 2.28 -1.58 -5.17
N MET A 64 1.85 -0.78 -4.19
CA MET A 64 0.49 -0.89 -3.64
C MET A 64 -0.60 -0.56 -4.67
N LEU A 65 -0.39 0.46 -5.51
CA LEU A 65 -1.34 0.79 -6.58
C LEU A 65 -1.48 -0.36 -7.58
N VAL A 66 -0.35 -0.89 -8.06
CA VAL A 66 -0.34 -2.00 -9.03
C VAL A 66 -0.99 -3.26 -8.46
N THR A 67 -0.67 -3.60 -7.21
CA THR A 67 -1.27 -4.77 -6.55
C THR A 67 -2.77 -4.58 -6.29
N THR A 68 -3.21 -3.38 -5.92
CA THR A 68 -4.64 -3.05 -5.76
C THR A 68 -5.39 -3.15 -7.08
N LEU A 69 -4.80 -2.69 -8.20
CA LEU A 69 -5.36 -2.91 -9.53
C LEU A 69 -5.53 -4.40 -9.84
N GLY A 70 -4.56 -5.24 -9.45
CA GLY A 70 -4.68 -6.70 -9.53
C GLY A 70 -5.88 -7.25 -8.76
N VAL A 71 -6.15 -6.75 -7.56
CA VAL A 71 -7.34 -7.14 -6.76
C VAL A 71 -8.63 -6.75 -7.48
N LEU A 72 -8.70 -5.56 -8.06
CA LEU A 72 -9.87 -5.10 -8.82
C LEU A 72 -10.10 -5.95 -10.07
N ILE A 73 -9.05 -6.31 -10.79
CA ILE A 73 -9.13 -7.22 -11.96
C ILE A 73 -9.69 -8.58 -11.54
N LEU A 74 -9.18 -9.16 -10.45
CA LEU A 74 -9.70 -10.43 -9.91
C LEU A 74 -11.18 -10.33 -9.53
N GLN A 75 -11.60 -9.18 -9.02
CA GLN A 75 -12.98 -8.89 -8.68
C GLN A 75 -13.88 -8.86 -9.93
N SER A 76 -13.41 -8.28 -11.03
CA SER A 76 -14.10 -8.26 -12.34
C SER A 76 -14.32 -9.67 -12.91
N PHE A 77 -13.37 -10.59 -12.69
CA PHE A 77 -13.52 -12.00 -13.05
C PHE A 77 -14.35 -12.83 -12.06
N LYS A 78 -15.06 -12.19 -11.12
CA LYS A 78 -15.87 -12.83 -10.06
C LYS A 78 -15.06 -13.76 -9.14
N LYS A 79 -13.73 -13.61 -9.09
CA LYS A 79 -12.83 -14.38 -8.22
C LYS A 79 -12.68 -13.70 -6.86
N HIS A 80 -13.81 -13.45 -6.19
CA HIS A 80 -13.87 -12.64 -4.97
C HIS A 80 -13.06 -13.21 -3.80
N PHE A 81 -13.00 -14.54 -3.64
CA PHE A 81 -12.21 -15.17 -2.58
C PHE A 81 -10.71 -14.98 -2.80
N PHE A 82 -10.23 -15.11 -4.04
CA PHE A 82 -8.83 -14.85 -4.37
C PHE A 82 -8.49 -13.36 -4.23
N ALA A 83 -9.41 -12.48 -4.65
CA ALA A 83 -9.26 -11.04 -4.44
C ALA A 83 -9.11 -10.70 -2.94
N LEU A 84 -9.89 -11.34 -2.07
CA LEU A 84 -9.77 -11.19 -0.61
C LEU A 84 -8.40 -11.67 -0.09
N LEU A 85 -7.93 -12.84 -0.53
CA LEU A 85 -6.62 -13.37 -0.11
C LEU A 85 -5.48 -12.43 -0.51
N VAL A 86 -5.51 -11.90 -1.74
CA VAL A 86 -4.52 -10.93 -2.21
C VAL A 86 -4.62 -9.63 -1.42
N ALA A 87 -5.83 -9.12 -1.16
CA ALA A 87 -6.03 -7.91 -0.37
C ALA A 87 -5.49 -8.05 1.06
N LEU A 88 -5.75 -9.19 1.72
CA LEU A 88 -5.18 -9.50 3.04
C LEU A 88 -3.65 -9.59 2.98
N GLY A 89 -3.11 -10.23 1.93
CA GLY A 89 -1.68 -10.29 1.69
C GLY A 89 -1.03 -8.91 1.57
N ILE A 90 -1.67 -7.97 0.86
CA ILE A 90 -1.21 -6.58 0.74
C ILE A 90 -1.19 -5.91 2.12
N ILE A 91 -2.27 -6.06 2.91
CA ILE A 91 -2.35 -5.47 4.26
C ILE A 91 -1.25 -6.02 5.16
N ILE A 92 -1.06 -7.35 5.18
CA ILE A 92 -0.03 -7.99 6.02
C ILE A 92 1.37 -7.56 5.56
N PHE A 93 1.64 -7.59 4.26
CA PHE A 93 2.90 -7.12 3.70
C PHE A 93 3.18 -5.68 4.14
N PHE A 94 2.17 -4.82 4.08
CA PHE A 94 2.32 -3.43 4.47
C PHE A 94 2.61 -3.25 5.96
N LEU A 95 1.86 -3.93 6.83
CA LEU A 95 2.08 -3.91 8.28
C LEU A 95 3.48 -4.42 8.65
N LEU A 96 3.95 -5.49 8.00
CA LEU A 96 5.28 -6.06 8.23
C LEU A 96 6.41 -5.26 7.57
N SER A 97 6.13 -4.48 6.52
CA SER A 97 7.14 -3.74 5.76
C SER A 97 7.76 -2.55 6.50
N LYS A 98 7.63 -2.50 7.84
CA LYS A 98 7.87 -1.33 8.69
C LYS A 98 7.33 -0.08 7.97
N HIS A 99 6.01 0.02 7.80
CA HIS A 99 5.45 1.32 7.45
C HIS A 99 5.78 2.24 8.63
N TYR A 100 6.78 3.10 8.45
CA TYR A 100 7.17 4.14 9.39
C TYR A 100 6.02 5.14 9.49
N ILE A 101 4.91 4.75 10.12
CA ILE A 101 3.86 5.64 10.59
C ILE A 101 4.47 6.37 11.79
N GLY A 102 5.24 7.42 11.52
CA GLY A 102 5.92 8.20 12.53
C GLY A 102 7.41 8.26 12.27
N GLY A 103 7.88 9.43 11.85
CA GLY A 103 9.30 9.75 11.77
C GLY A 103 9.96 9.88 13.14
N TRP A 104 10.03 8.79 13.91
CA TRP A 104 10.58 8.82 15.27
C TRP A 104 11.55 7.69 15.64
N HIS A 105 11.97 6.83 14.71
CA HIS A 105 13.08 5.93 14.98
C HIS A 105 14.08 5.94 13.84
N THR A 106 15.06 6.84 13.99
CA THR A 106 16.46 6.58 13.66
C THR A 106 16.83 5.15 14.06
N GLU A 107 16.83 4.22 13.12
CA GLU A 107 17.71 3.06 13.20
C GLU A 107 18.92 3.42 12.35
N ILE A 108 19.91 4.03 13.02
CA ILE A 108 21.30 3.95 12.59
C ILE A 108 21.71 2.50 12.89
N SER A 109 21.89 1.69 11.85
CA SER A 109 22.75 0.51 11.91
C SER A 109 24.04 0.83 11.19
#